data_AF-A0A7M5UVX7-F1
#
_entry.id   AF-A0A7M5UVX7-F1
#
_cell.length_a   1.000
_cell.length_b   1.000
_cell.length_c   1.000
_cell.angle_alpha   90.00
_cell.angle_beta   90.00
_cell.angle_gamma   90.00
#
_symmetry.space_group_name_H-M   'P 1'
#
loop_
_entity.id
_entity.type
_entity.pdbx_description
1 polymer ?
#
loop_
_entity_poly.entity_id
_entity_poly.type
_entity_poly.pdbx_seq_one_letter_code
_entity_poly.pdbx_strand_id
1 'polypeptide(L)'
;MWLRIACILGCVFLLVHGDTYLHYPRGSNNRLREQSANRNNGNRVFDSQNNNRGGYNVGIKEAGQNGDQENEQYQQEYFQSGGKKAAKTYMPIRWTSQHGSGGDEDTAPNKLNSNFVIQAMFQPSTATSYGRMRDGTSQQTQGYQRPQSRNGIYKDTQNSFYGRKRNSVRPDKVLQEPFEWYDKCYTRQRNKGLFTADQNLQNRRTAIYTRQNPNGQRRGYECPEERDHFPYWHPSPWVDIMIYAKNASMCDYYKKNSFNTANKWECVENFLGSNQESHYSNYNNRENCQTRC
;
A
#
# COMPACT_ATOMS: atom_id res chain seq x y z
N MET A 1 -24.85 34.61 -20.26
CA MET A 1 -25.19 33.18 -20.06
C MET A 1 -23.96 32.25 -20.06
N TRP A 2 -22.85 32.61 -20.70
CA TRP A 2 -21.64 31.77 -20.79
C TRP A 2 -20.73 31.76 -19.55
N LEU A 3 -20.74 32.83 -18.72
CA LEU A 3 -19.94 32.87 -17.48
C LEU A 3 -20.47 31.93 -16.37
N ARG A 4 -21.77 31.62 -16.35
CA ARG A 4 -22.37 30.77 -15.31
C ARG A 4 -22.11 29.27 -15.55
N ILE A 5 -21.84 28.87 -16.79
CA ILE A 5 -21.53 27.48 -17.16
C ILE A 5 -20.06 27.15 -16.82
N ALA A 6 -19.15 28.13 -16.93
CA ALA A 6 -17.74 27.94 -16.57
C ALA A 6 -17.52 27.69 -15.06
N CYS A 7 -18.32 28.31 -14.17
CA CYS A 7 -18.23 28.06 -12.73
C CYS A 7 -18.77 26.68 -12.31
N ILE A 8 -19.72 26.12 -13.06
CA ILE A 8 -20.27 24.78 -12.77
C ILE A 8 -19.30 23.69 -13.22
N LEU A 9 -18.57 23.89 -14.32
CA LEU A 9 -17.50 22.98 -14.77
C LEU A 9 -16.22 23.06 -13.93
N GLY A 10 -15.97 24.15 -13.22
CA GLY A 10 -14.83 24.28 -12.30
C GLY A 10 -15.00 23.56 -10.96
N CYS A 11 -16.24 23.24 -10.55
CA CYS A 11 -16.53 22.75 -9.20
C CYS A 11 -16.65 21.22 -9.04
N VAL A 12 -16.50 20.43 -10.11
CA VAL A 12 -16.64 18.95 -10.06
C VAL A 12 -15.28 18.24 -9.97
N PHE A 13 -14.17 18.96 -9.83
CA PHE A 13 -12.84 18.38 -9.63
C PHE A 13 -12.45 18.18 -8.16
N LEU A 14 -13.44 17.96 -7.28
CA LEU A 14 -13.15 17.53 -5.92
C LEU A 14 -12.77 16.05 -5.95
N LEU A 15 -11.48 15.78 -6.13
CA LEU A 15 -10.86 14.59 -5.56
C LEU A 15 -11.23 14.61 -4.07
N VAL A 16 -12.17 13.76 -3.66
CA VAL A 16 -12.57 13.63 -2.26
C VAL A 16 -11.36 13.06 -1.51
N HIS A 17 -10.59 13.94 -0.87
CA HIS A 17 -9.51 13.56 0.02
C HIS A 17 -10.14 13.28 1.38
N GLY A 18 -10.20 12.00 1.76
CA GLY A 18 -10.70 11.54 3.04
C GLY A 18 -9.55 11.39 4.03
N ASP A 19 -9.02 12.50 4.55
CA ASP A 19 -7.89 12.49 5.46
C ASP A 19 -8.15 11.61 6.70
N THR A 20 -7.38 10.53 6.84
CA THR A 20 -7.48 9.56 7.92
C THR A 20 -6.15 9.43 8.65
N TYR A 21 -6.15 9.71 9.95
CA TYR A 21 -4.93 9.73 10.78
C TYR A 21 -5.00 8.64 11.84
N LEU A 22 -4.05 7.69 11.79
CA LEU A 22 -3.90 6.67 12.83
C LEU A 22 -3.11 7.25 14.01
N HIS A 23 -3.73 7.29 15.19
CA HIS A 23 -3.15 7.81 16.43
C HIS A 23 -2.51 6.72 17.27
N TYR A 24 -3.09 5.52 17.27
CA TYR A 24 -2.52 4.37 17.94
C TYR A 24 -2.88 3.08 17.19
N PRO A 25 -1.90 2.27 16.74
CA PRO A 25 -0.47 2.59 16.62
C PRO A 25 -0.20 3.91 15.90
N ARG A 26 0.99 4.49 16.10
CA ARG A 26 1.31 5.79 15.51
C ARG A 26 1.40 5.66 13.98
N GLY A 27 0.50 6.32 13.25
CA GLY A 27 0.56 6.39 11.80
C GLY A 27 1.56 7.46 11.34
N SER A 28 2.48 7.11 10.45
CA SER A 28 3.56 8.02 10.05
C SER A 28 3.11 9.13 9.10
N ASN A 29 2.11 8.87 8.23
CA ASN A 29 1.78 9.76 7.11
C ASN A 29 3.02 10.15 6.29
N ASN A 30 3.87 9.17 5.98
CA ASN A 30 5.19 9.31 5.34
C ASN A 30 6.27 10.04 6.14
N ARG A 31 5.98 10.51 7.36
CA ARG A 31 6.96 11.22 8.20
C ARG A 31 8.01 10.29 8.79
N LEU A 32 9.15 10.87 9.11
CA LEU A 32 10.25 10.22 9.83
C LEU A 32 10.67 11.07 11.02
N ARG A 33 11.27 12.23 10.78
CA ARG A 33 11.82 13.12 11.81
C ARG A 33 11.75 14.60 11.43
N GLU A 34 10.78 14.96 10.60
CA GLU A 34 10.57 16.34 10.17
C GLU A 34 10.40 17.26 11.38
N GLN A 35 11.12 18.38 11.38
CA GLN A 35 11.01 19.42 12.41
C GLN A 35 9.70 20.22 12.30
N SER A 36 9.08 20.22 11.12
CA SER A 36 7.81 20.91 10.86
C SER A 36 6.60 19.97 11.00
N ALA A 37 5.40 20.55 11.01
CA ALA A 37 4.15 19.79 10.94
C ALA A 37 3.89 19.12 9.58
N ASN A 38 4.70 19.41 8.56
CA ASN A 38 4.60 18.85 7.22
C ASN A 38 5.57 17.67 7.05
N ARG A 39 5.18 16.65 6.28
CA ARG A 39 6.12 15.66 5.72
C ARG A 39 7.01 16.32 4.65
N ASN A 40 8.27 15.91 4.59
CA ASN A 40 9.21 16.41 3.57
C ASN A 40 9.08 15.64 2.24
N ASN A 41 8.71 14.37 2.30
CA ASN A 41 8.62 13.50 1.13
C ASN A 41 7.33 12.65 1.18
N GLY A 42 6.31 13.05 0.44
CA GLY A 42 5.05 12.30 0.29
C GLY A 42 5.17 10.98 -0.46
N ASN A 43 6.34 10.68 -1.04
CA ASN A 43 6.63 9.43 -1.75
C ASN A 43 7.45 8.45 -0.92
N ARG A 44 7.73 8.74 0.35
CA ARG A 44 8.69 7.98 1.15
C ARG A 44 8.27 6.53 1.36
N VAL A 45 7.04 6.30 1.82
CA VAL A 45 6.56 5.03 2.34
C VAL A 45 5.41 4.47 1.47
N PHE A 46 4.30 5.19 1.37
CA PHE A 46 3.06 4.77 0.67
C PHE A 46 2.23 6.00 0.27
N ASP A 47 1.20 5.84 -0.55
CA ASP A 47 0.29 6.92 -0.85
C ASP A 47 -0.74 7.09 0.26
N SER A 48 -0.48 8.02 1.18
CA SER A 48 -1.37 8.22 2.31
C SER A 48 -2.74 8.77 1.93
N GLN A 49 -2.86 9.43 0.77
CA GLN A 49 -4.01 10.26 0.36
C GLN A 49 -4.39 11.38 1.35
N ASN A 50 -3.74 11.44 2.52
CA ASN A 50 -3.82 12.53 3.48
C ASN A 50 -3.11 13.77 2.96
N ASN A 51 -3.57 14.94 3.44
CA ASN A 51 -2.85 16.19 3.28
C ASN A 51 -1.41 16.11 3.83
N ASN A 52 -0.60 17.14 3.51
CA ASN A 52 0.83 17.14 3.82
C ASN A 52 1.15 17.25 5.33
N ARG A 53 0.15 17.59 6.16
CA ARG A 53 0.23 17.75 7.61
C ARG A 53 -0.25 16.49 8.33
N GLY A 54 0.15 16.36 9.59
CA GLY A 54 -0.28 15.26 10.45
C GLY A 54 0.54 13.97 10.25
N GLY A 55 0.24 12.97 11.08
CA GLY A 55 1.09 11.80 11.28
C GLY A 55 2.19 12.03 12.33
N TYR A 56 2.79 10.94 12.77
CA TYR A 56 3.79 10.94 13.83
C TYR A 56 5.17 10.63 13.26
N ASN A 57 6.18 11.36 13.74
CA ASN A 57 7.57 10.99 13.54
C ASN A 57 7.85 9.65 14.25
N VAL A 58 8.92 8.98 13.82
CA VAL A 58 9.54 7.95 14.66
C VAL A 58 9.98 8.62 15.97
N GLY A 59 9.69 7.99 17.10
CA GLY A 59 10.12 8.51 18.39
C GLY A 59 11.65 8.47 18.49
N ILE A 60 12.22 9.34 19.31
CA ILE A 60 13.65 9.30 19.66
C ILE A 60 13.75 8.72 21.07
N LYS A 61 14.72 7.82 21.31
CA LYS A 61 14.84 7.13 22.59
C LYS A 61 15.31 8.05 23.72
N GLU A 62 16.29 8.90 23.46
CA GLU A 62 16.93 9.73 24.48
C GLU A 62 16.99 11.21 24.08
N ALA A 63 16.92 12.10 25.08
CA ALA A 63 17.06 13.52 24.86
C ALA A 63 18.45 13.87 24.30
N GLY A 64 18.51 14.70 23.27
CA GLY A 64 19.75 15.10 22.61
C GLY A 64 20.14 14.25 21.39
N GLN A 65 19.47 13.12 21.15
CA GLN A 65 19.61 12.37 19.90
C GLN A 65 18.76 13.01 18.78
N ASN A 66 19.15 12.76 17.53
CA ASN A 66 18.46 13.28 16.34
C ASN A 66 17.63 12.21 15.61
N GLY A 67 17.77 10.93 15.96
CA GLY A 67 17.15 9.82 15.24
C GLY A 67 17.81 9.55 13.90
N ASP A 68 19.08 9.94 13.75
CA ASP A 68 19.89 9.77 12.54
C ASP A 68 20.39 8.33 12.40
N GLN A 69 20.41 7.59 13.51
CA GLN A 69 20.73 6.16 13.56
C GLN A 69 19.51 5.35 14.02
N GLU A 70 19.40 4.10 13.56
CA GLU A 70 18.25 3.25 13.89
C GLU A 70 18.20 2.90 15.39
N ASN A 71 19.35 2.78 16.05
CA ASN A 71 19.42 2.54 17.50
C ASN A 71 18.91 3.73 18.34
N GLU A 72 18.89 4.95 17.80
CA GLU A 72 18.30 6.15 18.42
C GLU A 72 16.77 6.21 18.25
N GLN A 73 16.20 5.41 17.34
CA GLN A 73 14.77 5.41 17.03
C GLN A 73 14.01 4.51 17.99
N TYR A 74 12.93 5.04 18.57
CA TYR A 74 12.03 4.30 19.43
C TYR A 74 11.11 3.38 18.62
N GLN A 75 11.43 2.09 18.64
CA GLN A 75 10.57 1.02 18.13
C GLN A 75 9.43 0.77 19.11
N GLN A 76 8.19 0.86 18.63
CA GLN A 76 7.03 0.69 19.49
C GLN A 76 6.84 -0.79 19.83
N GLU A 77 7.01 -1.13 21.10
CA GLU A 77 6.86 -2.48 21.62
C GLU A 77 5.50 -2.65 22.31
N TYR A 78 4.93 -3.86 22.20
CA TYR A 78 3.64 -4.20 22.79
C TYR A 78 3.80 -5.44 23.66
N PHE A 79 3.26 -5.39 24.87
CA PHE A 79 3.21 -6.54 25.75
C PHE A 79 2.09 -7.48 25.30
N GLN A 80 2.45 -8.71 24.97
CA GLN A 80 1.46 -9.77 24.81
C GLN A 80 1.01 -10.27 26.18
N SER A 81 -0.26 -10.65 26.29
CA SER A 81 -0.71 -11.44 27.43
C SER A 81 0.10 -12.74 27.44
N GLY A 82 0.69 -13.11 28.59
CA GLY A 82 1.75 -14.12 28.71
C GLY A 82 1.45 -15.49 28.08
N GLY A 83 2.44 -16.39 28.07
CA GLY A 83 2.46 -17.63 27.25
C GLY A 83 1.39 -18.71 27.49
N LYS A 84 0.31 -18.44 28.23
CA LYS A 84 -0.83 -19.36 28.30
C LYS A 84 -1.56 -19.32 26.97
N LYS A 85 -1.82 -20.49 26.38
CA LYS A 85 -2.49 -20.67 25.07
C LYS A 85 -3.83 -19.94 24.90
N ALA A 86 -4.50 -19.56 25.99
CA ALA A 86 -5.78 -18.86 25.99
C ALA A 86 -5.70 -17.38 26.46
N ALA A 87 -4.51 -16.88 26.80
CA ALA A 87 -4.36 -15.49 27.18
C ALA A 87 -4.60 -14.60 25.95
N LYS A 88 -5.47 -13.58 26.12
CA LYS A 88 -5.81 -12.64 25.05
C LYS A 88 -5.00 -11.36 25.20
N THR A 89 -4.26 -11.01 24.16
CA THR A 89 -3.62 -9.69 24.03
C THR A 89 -4.64 -8.71 23.48
N TYR A 90 -4.81 -7.57 24.15
CA TYR A 90 -5.65 -6.49 23.67
C TYR A 90 -4.78 -5.35 23.16
N MET A 91 -4.99 -4.96 21.91
CA MET A 91 -4.30 -3.84 21.29
C MET A 91 -5.35 -2.81 20.88
N PRO A 92 -5.44 -1.66 21.56
CA PRO A 92 -6.38 -0.63 21.14
C PRO A 92 -5.97 -0.11 19.76
N ILE A 93 -6.93 0.31 18.96
CA ILE A 93 -6.69 1.02 17.70
C ILE A 93 -7.45 2.33 17.76
N ARG A 94 -6.78 3.44 17.45
CA ARG A 94 -7.35 4.79 17.46
C ARG A 94 -6.99 5.49 16.17
N TRP A 95 -7.99 6.04 15.49
CA TRP A 95 -7.85 6.86 14.31
C TRP A 95 -8.85 8.01 14.34
N THR A 96 -8.60 9.03 13.53
CA THR A 96 -9.55 10.10 13.24
C THR A 96 -9.75 10.19 11.74
N SER A 97 -11.00 10.37 11.30
CA SER A 97 -11.34 10.78 9.94
C SER A 97 -11.73 12.25 9.97
N GLN A 98 -11.04 13.10 9.21
CA GLN A 98 -11.35 14.53 9.15
C GLN A 98 -12.73 14.78 8.52
N HIS A 99 -13.08 13.96 7.53
CA HIS A 99 -14.39 14.02 6.88
C HIS A 99 -15.33 13.01 7.54
N GLY A 100 -16.51 13.50 7.93
CA GLY A 100 -17.50 12.69 8.62
C GLY A 100 -18.02 11.56 7.75
N SER A 101 -18.10 10.37 8.33
CA SER A 101 -18.80 9.21 7.80
C SER A 101 -20.20 9.15 8.41
N GLY A 102 -21.26 9.22 7.59
CA GLY A 102 -22.61 8.89 8.05
C GLY A 102 -23.70 9.80 7.53
N GLY A 103 -24.81 9.17 7.14
CA GLY A 103 -25.94 9.66 6.31
C GLY A 103 -26.03 8.81 5.04
N ASP A 104 -27.07 9.02 4.23
CA ASP A 104 -27.21 8.40 2.92
C ASP A 104 -27.34 9.50 1.86
N GLU A 105 -26.81 9.29 0.66
CA GLU A 105 -26.94 10.24 -0.46
C GLU A 105 -28.41 10.53 -0.78
N ASP A 106 -29.30 9.56 -0.49
CA ASP A 106 -30.74 9.67 -0.68
C ASP A 106 -31.45 10.60 0.33
N THR A 107 -30.93 10.73 1.55
CA THR A 107 -31.61 11.48 2.65
C THR A 107 -30.81 12.67 3.17
N ALA A 108 -29.51 12.68 2.92
CA ALA A 108 -28.59 13.74 3.29
C ALA A 108 -27.45 13.80 2.25
N PRO A 109 -27.62 14.55 1.15
CA PRO A 109 -26.67 14.57 0.02
C PRO A 109 -25.26 15.07 0.38
N ASN A 110 -25.09 15.65 1.57
CA ASN A 110 -23.79 16.10 2.10
C ASN A 110 -23.07 15.03 2.94
N LYS A 111 -23.62 13.83 3.04
CA LYS A 111 -23.13 12.76 3.92
C LYS A 111 -22.71 11.55 3.11
N LEU A 112 -21.43 11.19 3.22
CA LEU A 112 -20.84 10.07 2.50
C LEU A 112 -20.92 8.79 3.33
N ASN A 113 -21.20 7.70 2.63
CA ASN A 113 -21.04 6.35 3.15
C ASN A 113 -19.55 6.01 3.25
N SER A 114 -19.11 5.41 4.37
CA SER A 114 -17.71 5.03 4.55
C SER A 114 -17.61 3.60 5.05
N ASN A 115 -16.64 2.88 4.50
CA ASN A 115 -16.18 1.60 5.02
C ASN A 115 -14.71 1.78 5.42
N PHE A 116 -14.34 1.32 6.61
CA PHE A 116 -12.95 1.31 7.05
C PHE A 116 -12.43 -0.11 7.06
N VAL A 117 -11.31 -0.34 6.38
CA VAL A 117 -10.58 -1.61 6.41
C VAL A 117 -9.23 -1.30 7.01
N ILE A 118 -8.89 -2.00 8.08
CA ILE A 118 -7.55 -1.94 8.68
C ILE A 118 -6.90 -3.29 8.47
N GLN A 119 -5.70 -3.25 7.89
CA GLN A 119 -4.90 -4.41 7.61
C GLN A 119 -3.52 -4.27 8.25
N ALA A 120 -2.87 -5.41 8.49
CA ALA A 120 -1.52 -5.47 9.05
C ALA A 120 -0.65 -6.43 8.24
N MET A 121 0.64 -6.10 8.11
CA MET A 121 1.66 -6.99 7.58
C MET A 121 2.58 -7.43 8.71
N PHE A 122 2.98 -8.70 8.70
CA PHE A 122 3.85 -9.28 9.70
C PHE A 122 5.13 -9.78 9.04
N GLN A 123 6.25 -9.71 9.77
CA GLN A 123 7.51 -10.33 9.38
C GLN A 123 7.97 -11.29 10.49
N PRO A 124 8.69 -12.36 10.15
CA PRO A 124 9.36 -13.17 11.16
C PRO A 124 10.46 -12.34 11.85
N SER A 125 10.73 -12.63 13.13
CA SER A 125 11.81 -11.98 13.89
C SER A 125 13.20 -12.25 13.31
N THR A 126 13.34 -13.28 12.49
CA THR A 126 14.57 -13.67 11.79
C THR A 126 14.79 -12.92 10.47
N ALA A 127 13.90 -12.01 10.07
CA ALA A 127 14.07 -11.22 8.86
C ALA A 127 15.31 -10.34 8.95
N THR A 128 16.32 -10.61 8.11
CA THR A 128 17.56 -9.82 8.02
C THR A 128 17.68 -9.09 6.68
N SER A 129 18.59 -8.12 6.63
CA SER A 129 19.02 -7.43 5.39
C SER A 129 17.91 -6.67 4.63
N TYR A 130 17.77 -6.93 3.33
CA TYR A 130 16.93 -6.26 2.35
C TYR A 130 15.43 -6.59 2.49
N GLY A 131 15.04 -7.57 3.30
CA GLY A 131 13.64 -7.96 3.50
C GLY A 131 13.01 -7.46 4.82
N ARG A 132 13.82 -6.94 5.74
CA ARG A 132 13.33 -6.51 7.06
C ARG A 132 12.54 -5.21 6.97
N MET A 133 11.26 -5.24 7.31
CA MET A 133 10.45 -4.04 7.51
C MET A 133 11.07 -3.12 8.56
N ARG A 134 11.10 -1.82 8.27
CA ARG A 134 11.81 -0.79 9.06
C ARG A 134 11.35 0.61 8.69
N ASP A 135 11.47 1.55 9.62
CA ASP A 135 11.28 2.98 9.37
C ASP A 135 12.42 3.58 8.55
N GLY A 136 13.65 3.11 8.75
CA GLY A 136 14.84 3.71 8.14
C GLY A 136 15.22 5.04 8.77
N THR A 137 16.43 5.50 8.48
CA THR A 137 17.02 6.75 8.98
C THR A 137 17.07 7.85 7.92
N SER A 138 16.59 7.58 6.71
CA SER A 138 16.55 8.51 5.58
C SER A 138 15.11 8.92 5.25
N GLN A 139 14.92 10.20 4.94
CA GLN A 139 13.65 10.73 4.44
C GLN A 139 13.42 10.43 2.94
N GLN A 140 14.40 9.78 2.29
CA GLN A 140 14.35 9.48 0.87
C GLN A 140 13.56 8.20 0.58
N THR A 141 12.94 8.14 -0.59
CA THR A 141 12.24 6.95 -1.08
C THR A 141 13.25 5.88 -1.51
N GLN A 142 12.92 4.60 -1.31
CA GLN A 142 13.69 3.47 -1.85
C GLN A 142 13.95 3.63 -3.35
N GLY A 143 15.03 3.05 -3.88
CA GLY A 143 15.26 3.02 -5.33
C GLY A 143 14.31 2.04 -6.03
N TYR A 144 14.23 2.08 -7.36
CA TYR A 144 13.61 0.99 -8.12
C TYR A 144 14.17 0.98 -9.54
N GLN A 145 14.49 -0.22 -10.04
CA GLN A 145 14.90 -0.45 -11.41
C GLN A 145 13.92 -1.45 -12.01
N ARG A 146 13.28 -1.09 -13.12
CA ARG A 146 12.32 -1.96 -13.81
C ARG A 146 13.01 -3.22 -14.37
N PRO A 147 12.34 -4.38 -14.38
CA PRO A 147 12.84 -5.57 -15.06
C PRO A 147 12.94 -5.35 -16.57
N GLN A 148 13.78 -6.16 -17.22
CA GLN A 148 13.88 -6.11 -18.68
C GLN A 148 12.58 -6.63 -19.33
N SER A 149 12.23 -6.07 -20.48
CA SER A 149 11.07 -6.47 -21.25
C SER A 149 11.46 -6.86 -22.67
N ARG A 150 10.83 -7.91 -23.19
CA ARG A 150 10.91 -8.31 -24.59
C ARG A 150 9.48 -8.42 -25.13
N ASN A 151 9.15 -7.65 -26.17
CA ASN A 151 7.81 -7.58 -26.76
C ASN A 151 6.69 -7.28 -25.75
N GLY A 152 6.97 -6.46 -24.73
CA GLY A 152 5.99 -6.08 -23.72
C GLY A 152 5.73 -7.12 -22.64
N ILE A 153 6.54 -8.19 -22.59
CA ILE A 153 6.53 -9.21 -21.54
C ILE A 153 7.78 -9.00 -20.68
N TYR A 154 7.62 -8.89 -19.36
CA TYR A 154 8.74 -8.73 -18.44
C TYR A 154 9.30 -10.10 -18.08
N LYS A 155 10.61 -10.29 -18.24
CA LYS A 155 11.26 -11.56 -17.85
C LYS A 155 12.73 -11.33 -17.54
N ASP A 156 13.09 -11.56 -16.29
CA ASP A 156 14.44 -11.41 -15.78
C ASP A 156 15.17 -12.75 -15.72
N THR A 157 16.51 -12.69 -15.77
CA THR A 157 17.33 -13.78 -15.26
C THR A 157 17.42 -13.64 -13.74
N GLN A 158 17.72 -14.73 -13.05
CA GLN A 158 17.92 -14.71 -11.60
C GLN A 158 18.96 -13.65 -11.18
N ASN A 159 20.07 -13.54 -11.91
CA ASN A 159 21.13 -12.57 -11.64
C ASN A 159 20.67 -11.11 -11.83
N SER A 160 19.87 -10.83 -12.88
CA SER A 160 19.38 -9.46 -13.11
C SER A 160 18.42 -9.03 -12.00
N PHE A 161 17.52 -9.91 -11.56
CA PHE A 161 16.62 -9.64 -10.43
C PHE A 161 17.38 -9.31 -9.15
N TYR A 162 18.30 -10.18 -8.70
CA TYR A 162 19.06 -9.93 -7.47
C TYR A 162 19.93 -8.68 -7.57
N GLY A 163 20.47 -8.38 -8.76
CA GLY A 163 21.18 -7.13 -9.04
C GLY A 163 20.30 -5.90 -8.83
N ARG A 164 19.10 -5.86 -9.44
CA ARG A 164 18.13 -4.76 -9.29
C ARG A 164 17.72 -4.57 -7.84
N LYS A 165 17.40 -5.65 -7.12
CA LYS A 165 17.01 -5.61 -5.70
C LYS A 165 18.13 -5.01 -4.85
N ARG A 166 19.36 -5.53 -4.97
CA ARG A 166 20.53 -5.05 -4.22
C ARG A 166 20.85 -3.58 -4.49
N ASN A 167 20.69 -3.13 -5.73
CA ASN A 167 20.95 -1.75 -6.13
C ASN A 167 19.84 -0.78 -5.69
N SER A 168 18.62 -1.28 -5.52
CA SER A 168 17.43 -0.46 -5.24
C SER A 168 17.13 -0.34 -3.74
N VAL A 169 17.16 -1.47 -3.03
CA VAL A 169 16.79 -1.54 -1.62
C VAL A 169 17.95 -1.09 -0.76
N ARG A 170 17.75 -0.01 0.01
CA ARG A 170 18.76 0.54 0.90
C ARG A 170 18.37 0.36 2.36
N PRO A 171 19.32 0.02 3.25
CA PRO A 171 19.04 -0.24 4.66
C PRO A 171 18.68 1.03 5.44
N ASP A 172 19.23 2.19 5.05
CA ASP A 172 18.93 3.49 5.64
C ASP A 172 17.53 4.02 5.27
N LYS A 173 16.87 3.41 4.29
CA LYS A 173 15.54 3.84 3.83
C LYS A 173 14.45 2.94 4.36
N VAL A 174 13.26 3.53 4.51
CA VAL A 174 12.05 2.83 4.93
C VAL A 174 11.78 1.61 4.05
N LEU A 175 11.26 0.55 4.65
CA LEU A 175 10.74 -0.61 3.93
C LEU A 175 9.44 -1.04 4.63
N GLN A 176 8.29 -0.70 4.05
CA GLN A 176 6.97 -1.14 4.53
C GLN A 176 6.55 -2.43 3.82
N GLU A 177 6.80 -2.49 2.51
CA GLU A 177 6.54 -3.67 1.69
C GLU A 177 7.86 -4.11 1.04
N PRO A 178 8.14 -5.42 0.95
CA PRO A 178 9.29 -5.94 0.21
C PRO A 178 9.31 -5.50 -1.26
N PHE A 179 10.52 -5.35 -1.82
CA PHE A 179 10.75 -4.97 -3.22
C PHE A 179 9.93 -5.79 -4.22
N GLU A 180 9.85 -7.09 -3.96
CA GLU A 180 9.16 -8.08 -4.78
C GLU A 180 7.68 -7.75 -4.98
N TRP A 181 6.99 -7.17 -3.99
CA TRP A 181 5.58 -6.83 -4.11
C TRP A 181 5.35 -5.71 -5.12
N TYR A 182 6.18 -4.67 -5.08
CA TYR A 182 6.14 -3.61 -6.07
C TYR A 182 6.58 -4.08 -7.45
N ASP A 183 7.65 -4.88 -7.53
CA ASP A 183 8.17 -5.40 -8.80
C ASP A 183 7.13 -6.30 -9.49
N LYS A 184 6.43 -7.13 -8.72
CA LYS A 184 5.28 -7.90 -9.16
C LYS A 184 4.11 -7.00 -9.60
N CYS A 185 3.78 -5.95 -8.86
CA CYS A 185 2.76 -4.98 -9.25
C CYS A 185 3.11 -4.26 -10.57
N TYR A 186 4.40 -3.93 -10.77
CA TYR A 186 4.90 -3.28 -11.97
C TYR A 186 4.80 -4.17 -13.21
N THR A 187 4.98 -5.48 -13.07
CA THR A 187 4.97 -6.44 -14.19
C THR A 187 3.59 -6.99 -14.49
N ARG A 188 2.75 -7.10 -13.45
CA ARG A 188 1.36 -7.56 -13.56
C ARG A 188 0.55 -6.64 -14.44
N GLN A 189 -0.31 -7.21 -15.29
CA GLN A 189 -1.26 -6.40 -16.04
C GLN A 189 -2.24 -5.72 -15.07
N ARG A 190 -2.80 -4.57 -15.41
CA ARG A 190 -3.90 -4.01 -14.62
C ARG A 190 -5.21 -4.69 -14.97
N ASN A 191 -6.13 -4.69 -14.01
CA ASN A 191 -7.51 -5.05 -14.31
C ASN A 191 -8.19 -3.92 -15.11
N LYS A 192 -8.43 -4.19 -16.39
CA LYS A 192 -9.06 -3.21 -17.30
C LYS A 192 -10.57 -3.05 -17.07
N GLY A 193 -11.18 -3.89 -16.24
CA GLY A 193 -12.59 -3.77 -15.83
C GLY A 193 -12.81 -2.75 -14.70
N LEU A 194 -11.74 -2.18 -14.14
CA LEU A 194 -11.85 -1.19 -13.07
C LEU A 194 -12.34 0.15 -13.62
N PHE A 195 -13.22 0.79 -12.86
CA PHE A 195 -13.75 2.10 -13.20
C PHE A 195 -12.65 3.16 -13.22
N THR A 196 -12.44 3.78 -14.39
CA THR A 196 -11.43 4.84 -14.60
C THR A 196 -12.03 6.23 -14.64
N ALA A 197 -13.36 6.37 -14.63
CA ALA A 197 -14.05 7.65 -14.85
C ALA A 197 -13.50 8.38 -16.10
N ASP A 198 -13.20 9.67 -15.95
CA ASP A 198 -12.60 10.58 -16.93
C ASP A 198 -11.06 10.45 -17.04
N GLN A 199 -10.42 9.64 -16.19
CA GLN A 199 -8.97 9.49 -16.18
C GLN A 199 -8.49 8.69 -17.41
N ASN A 200 -7.71 9.35 -18.27
CA ASN A 200 -7.06 8.70 -19.39
C ASN A 200 -5.77 8.01 -18.96
N LEU A 201 -5.79 6.69 -18.90
CA LEU A 201 -4.62 5.87 -18.55
C LEU A 201 -3.71 5.54 -19.74
N GLN A 202 -3.89 6.20 -20.90
CA GLN A 202 -2.97 6.21 -22.04
C GLN A 202 -2.51 4.83 -22.52
N ASN A 203 -3.40 3.83 -22.54
CA ASN A 203 -3.08 2.44 -22.87
C ASN A 203 -1.99 1.79 -21.98
N ARG A 204 -1.70 2.39 -20.81
CA ARG A 204 -0.77 1.86 -19.82
C ARG A 204 -1.34 0.57 -19.24
N ARG A 205 -0.48 -0.44 -19.12
CA ARG A 205 -0.92 -1.84 -19.04
C ARG A 205 -0.76 -2.48 -17.68
N THR A 206 -0.04 -1.85 -16.75
CA THR A 206 0.39 -2.52 -15.52
C THR A 206 -0.34 -2.02 -14.28
N ALA A 207 -0.36 -2.81 -13.21
CA ALA A 207 -1.14 -2.57 -11.99
C ALA A 207 -0.67 -1.35 -11.16
N ILE A 208 0.37 -0.65 -11.59
CA ILE A 208 0.77 0.65 -11.00
C ILE A 208 -0.09 1.83 -11.49
N TYR A 209 -0.87 1.62 -12.55
CA TYR A 209 -1.70 2.66 -13.16
C TYR A 209 -3.17 2.47 -12.78
N THR A 210 -3.66 3.36 -11.93
CA THR A 210 -5.04 3.36 -11.44
C THR A 210 -5.69 4.72 -11.67
N ARG A 211 -6.99 4.83 -11.37
CA ARG A 211 -7.69 6.12 -11.41
C ARG A 211 -7.06 7.15 -10.46
N GLN A 212 -6.63 6.73 -9.27
CA GLN A 212 -6.02 7.62 -8.29
C GLN A 212 -4.52 7.85 -8.51
N ASN A 213 -3.86 6.95 -9.26
CA ASN A 213 -2.45 7.09 -9.64
C ASN A 213 -2.28 6.95 -11.17
N PRO A 214 -2.85 7.87 -11.98
CA PRO A 214 -2.86 7.71 -13.42
C PRO A 214 -1.46 7.76 -14.01
N ASN A 215 -0.53 8.48 -13.34
CA ASN A 215 0.87 8.64 -13.74
C ASN A 215 1.80 7.53 -13.26
N GLY A 216 1.33 6.59 -12.44
CA GLY A 216 2.16 5.51 -11.89
C GLY A 216 3.30 6.06 -11.03
N GLN A 217 3.06 7.18 -10.33
CA GLN A 217 4.03 7.75 -9.41
C GLN A 217 4.26 6.76 -8.28
N ARG A 218 5.52 6.42 -8.03
CA ARG A 218 5.87 5.43 -7.01
C ARG A 218 5.90 6.06 -5.61
N ARG A 219 5.31 5.34 -4.65
CA ARG A 219 5.29 5.66 -3.23
C ARG A 219 5.83 4.46 -2.47
N GLY A 220 7.08 4.55 -2.01
CA GLY A 220 7.83 3.40 -1.50
C GLY A 220 7.77 2.19 -2.44
N TYR A 221 7.21 1.08 -1.94
CA TYR A 221 6.95 -0.15 -2.68
C TYR A 221 5.47 -0.59 -2.59
N GLU A 222 4.56 0.35 -2.34
CA GLU A 222 3.12 0.11 -2.37
C GLU A 222 2.64 -0.22 -3.78
N CYS A 223 1.74 -1.21 -3.92
CA CYS A 223 1.02 -1.48 -5.16
C CYS A 223 -0.27 -0.63 -5.25
N PRO A 224 -0.38 0.33 -6.21
CA PRO A 224 -1.55 1.22 -6.30
C PRO A 224 -2.88 0.50 -6.51
N GLU A 225 -2.93 -0.53 -7.36
CA GLU A 225 -4.18 -1.26 -7.62
C GLU A 225 -4.68 -2.06 -6.41
N GLU A 226 -3.75 -2.58 -5.59
CA GLU A 226 -4.08 -3.24 -4.33
C GLU A 226 -4.62 -2.25 -3.31
N ARG A 227 -3.97 -1.09 -3.17
CA ARG A 227 -4.41 0.00 -2.30
C ARG A 227 -5.80 0.51 -2.68
N ASP A 228 -6.05 0.72 -3.98
CA ASP A 228 -7.28 1.36 -4.46
C ASP A 228 -8.51 0.44 -4.44
N HIS A 229 -8.29 -0.89 -4.37
CA HIS A 229 -9.35 -1.86 -4.54
C HIS A 229 -9.33 -2.94 -3.45
N PHE A 230 -10.24 -2.76 -2.49
CA PHE A 230 -10.58 -3.78 -1.52
C PHE A 230 -11.98 -4.35 -1.80
N PRO A 231 -12.18 -5.68 -1.76
CA PRO A 231 -11.16 -6.73 -1.64
C PRO A 231 -10.33 -6.88 -2.91
N TYR A 232 -9.00 -7.04 -2.78
CA TYR A 232 -8.14 -7.26 -3.94
C TYR A 232 -8.31 -8.69 -4.49
N TRP A 233 -8.15 -8.86 -5.80
CA TRP A 233 -8.33 -10.17 -6.47
C TRP A 233 -7.04 -10.97 -6.60
N HIS A 234 -5.88 -10.41 -6.27
CA HIS A 234 -4.60 -11.13 -6.21
C HIS A 234 -4.13 -11.34 -4.77
N PRO A 235 -3.14 -12.23 -4.57
CA PRO A 235 -2.49 -12.38 -3.27
C PRO A 235 -1.97 -11.04 -2.75
N SER A 236 -2.10 -10.87 -1.44
CA SER A 236 -1.68 -9.70 -0.69
C SER A 236 -0.86 -10.15 0.53
N PRO A 237 0.20 -9.42 0.91
CA PRO A 237 0.89 -9.64 2.18
C PRO A 237 0.12 -9.09 3.39
N TRP A 238 -0.99 -8.38 3.16
CA TRP A 238 -1.79 -7.74 4.18
C TRP A 238 -2.86 -8.68 4.75
N VAL A 239 -2.97 -8.68 6.07
CA VAL A 239 -3.93 -9.47 6.85
C VAL A 239 -5.01 -8.53 7.38
N ASP A 240 -6.28 -8.86 7.13
CA ASP A 240 -7.39 -8.03 7.64
C ASP A 240 -7.51 -8.18 9.15
N ILE A 241 -7.42 -7.07 9.88
CA ILE A 241 -7.57 -7.06 11.35
C ILE A 241 -8.91 -6.47 11.80
N MET A 242 -9.48 -5.54 11.02
CA MET A 242 -10.77 -4.92 11.33
C MET A 242 -11.44 -4.42 10.07
N ILE A 243 -12.75 -4.64 9.96
CA ILE A 243 -13.60 -4.03 8.93
C ILE A 243 -14.79 -3.36 9.61
N TYR A 244 -14.88 -2.04 9.50
CA TYR A 244 -16.04 -1.25 9.89
C TYR A 244 -16.87 -0.93 8.65
N ALA A 245 -17.88 -1.75 8.40
CA ALA A 245 -18.75 -1.60 7.25
C ALA A 245 -19.82 -0.51 7.49
N LYS A 246 -20.35 0.07 6.40
CA LYS A 246 -21.49 0.99 6.41
C LYS A 246 -22.67 0.40 7.18
N ASN A 247 -22.98 -0.87 6.94
CA ASN A 247 -24.09 -1.57 7.58
C ASN A 247 -23.80 -3.06 7.78
N ALA A 248 -24.63 -3.71 8.61
CA ALA A 248 -24.48 -5.13 8.95
C ALA A 248 -24.73 -6.09 7.77
N SER A 249 -25.51 -5.71 6.75
CA SER A 249 -25.75 -6.58 5.58
C SER A 249 -24.49 -6.84 4.76
N MET A 250 -23.46 -6.00 4.86
CA MET A 250 -22.17 -6.20 4.20
C MET A 250 -21.28 -7.24 4.91
N CYS A 251 -21.64 -7.70 6.10
CA CYS A 251 -20.82 -8.62 6.88
C CYS A 251 -20.49 -9.90 6.09
N ASP A 252 -21.47 -10.50 5.41
CA ASP A 252 -21.23 -11.74 4.65
C ASP A 252 -20.33 -11.53 3.45
N TYR A 253 -20.49 -10.38 2.76
CA TYR A 253 -19.59 -9.98 1.68
C TYR A 253 -18.15 -9.86 2.17
N TYR A 254 -17.93 -9.15 3.27
CA TYR A 254 -16.58 -8.95 3.81
C TYR A 254 -15.97 -10.23 4.38
N LYS A 255 -16.75 -11.05 5.11
CA LYS A 255 -16.29 -12.36 5.61
C LYS A 255 -15.90 -13.32 4.49
N LYS A 256 -16.62 -13.30 3.37
CA LYS A 256 -16.33 -14.16 2.23
C LYS A 256 -15.09 -13.72 1.45
N ASN A 257 -14.82 -12.41 1.40
CA ASN A 257 -13.76 -11.84 0.57
C ASN A 257 -12.51 -11.40 1.35
N SER A 258 -12.54 -11.48 2.68
CA SER A 258 -11.38 -11.17 3.53
C SER A 258 -10.18 -12.02 3.15
N PHE A 259 -8.98 -11.45 3.25
CA PHE A 259 -7.72 -12.18 3.02
C PHE A 259 -7.46 -13.30 4.04
N ASN A 260 -8.21 -13.32 5.15
CA ASN A 260 -8.15 -14.41 6.13
C ASN A 260 -8.90 -15.67 5.70
N THR A 261 -9.78 -15.59 4.70
CA THR A 261 -10.70 -16.67 4.32
C THR A 261 -10.73 -16.93 2.82
N ALA A 262 -10.58 -15.89 2.01
CA ALA A 262 -10.63 -15.96 0.57
C ALA A 262 -9.25 -16.36 0.00
N ASN A 263 -9.11 -17.62 -0.39
CA ASN A 263 -7.92 -18.07 -1.10
C ASN A 263 -7.73 -17.29 -2.41
N LYS A 264 -6.55 -16.69 -2.57
CA LYS A 264 -6.10 -16.04 -3.80
C LYS A 264 -4.97 -16.83 -4.41
N TRP A 265 -4.93 -16.89 -5.72
CA TRP A 265 -3.92 -17.63 -6.47
C TRP A 265 -3.17 -16.68 -7.39
N GLU A 266 -1.93 -17.03 -7.67
CA GLU A 266 -1.11 -16.37 -8.67
C GLU A 266 -0.46 -17.40 -9.59
N CYS A 267 -0.09 -16.95 -10.77
CA CYS A 267 0.72 -17.75 -11.67
C CYS A 267 2.17 -17.69 -11.20
N VAL A 268 2.82 -18.85 -11.11
CA VAL A 268 4.25 -18.97 -10.76
C VAL A 268 5.00 -19.35 -12.02
N GLU A 269 5.92 -18.48 -12.45
CA GLU A 269 6.78 -18.68 -13.61
C GLU A 269 8.23 -18.81 -13.17
N ASN A 270 9.09 -19.46 -13.95
CA ASN A 270 10.53 -19.49 -13.67
C ASN A 270 11.27 -18.28 -14.24
N PHE A 271 12.40 -17.92 -13.62
CA PHE A 271 13.35 -16.97 -14.19
C PHE A 271 13.84 -17.45 -15.58
N LEU A 272 14.21 -16.50 -16.45
CA LEU A 272 14.71 -16.82 -17.78
C LEU A 272 15.98 -17.69 -17.69
N GLY A 273 15.92 -18.87 -18.30
CA GLY A 273 17.05 -19.82 -18.34
C GLY A 273 17.35 -20.50 -17.00
N SER A 274 16.38 -20.56 -16.08
CA SER A 274 16.52 -21.21 -14.78
C SER A 274 15.29 -22.07 -14.45
N ASN A 275 15.47 -23.05 -13.57
CA ASN A 275 14.38 -23.83 -12.96
C ASN A 275 13.91 -23.23 -11.62
N GLN A 276 14.43 -22.06 -11.25
CA GLN A 276 14.00 -21.36 -10.06
C GLN A 276 12.78 -20.50 -10.34
N GLU A 277 11.79 -20.60 -9.46
CA GLU A 277 10.58 -19.80 -9.48
C GLU A 277 10.92 -18.31 -9.32
N SER A 278 10.32 -17.51 -10.19
CA SER A 278 10.28 -16.05 -10.12
C SER A 278 9.21 -15.62 -9.12
N HIS A 279 9.40 -14.43 -8.54
CA HIS A 279 8.44 -13.83 -7.61
C HIS A 279 7.26 -13.13 -8.31
N TYR A 280 7.25 -13.09 -9.64
CA TYR A 280 6.20 -12.45 -10.43
C TYR A 280 5.84 -13.25 -11.67
N SER A 281 4.62 -13.00 -12.16
CA SER A 281 4.14 -13.44 -13.45
C SER A 281 3.44 -12.29 -14.19
N ASN A 282 3.49 -12.33 -15.51
CA ASN A 282 2.77 -11.39 -16.37
C ASN A 282 1.28 -11.75 -16.50
N TYR A 283 0.87 -12.92 -16.02
CA TYR A 283 -0.47 -13.47 -16.20
C TYR A 283 -1.35 -13.23 -14.96
N ASN A 284 -2.56 -12.73 -15.21
CA ASN A 284 -3.47 -12.31 -14.16
C ASN A 284 -4.66 -13.25 -13.95
N ASN A 285 -4.79 -14.31 -14.75
CA ASN A 285 -5.86 -15.26 -14.63
C ASN A 285 -5.37 -16.67 -14.94
N ARG A 286 -6.14 -17.66 -14.48
CA ARG A 286 -5.80 -19.08 -14.61
C ARG A 286 -5.65 -19.51 -16.07
N GLU A 287 -6.55 -19.07 -16.94
CA GLU A 287 -6.54 -19.44 -18.36
C GLU A 287 -5.24 -19.01 -19.05
N ASN A 288 -4.83 -17.75 -18.87
CA ASN A 288 -3.59 -17.22 -19.42
C ASN A 288 -2.35 -17.88 -18.82
N CYS A 289 -2.40 -18.26 -17.54
CA CYS A 289 -1.32 -18.99 -16.90
C CYS A 289 -1.16 -20.41 -17.51
N GLN A 290 -2.27 -21.14 -17.64
CA GLN A 290 -2.26 -22.55 -18.08
C GLN A 290 -1.97 -22.73 -19.57
N THR A 291 -2.30 -21.75 -20.41
CA THR A 291 -2.11 -21.85 -21.87
C THR A 291 -0.66 -21.65 -22.34
N ARG A 292 0.26 -21.32 -21.43
CA ARG A 292 1.66 -20.97 -21.73
C ARG A 292 2.71 -21.69 -20.86
N CYS A 293 2.27 -22.50 -19.89
CA CYS A 293 3.11 -23.39 -19.09
C CYS A 293 3.39 -24.70 -19.82
#